data_AF-B0ZDD9-F1
#
_entry.id   AF-B0ZDD9-F1
#
_cell.length_a   1.000
_cell.length_b   1.000
_cell.length_c   1.000
_cell.angle_alpha   90.00
_cell.angle_beta   90.00
_cell.angle_gamma   90.00
#
_symmetry.space_group_name_H-M   'P 1'
#
loop_
_entity.id
_entity.type
_entity.pdbx_description
1 polymer ?
#
loop_
_entity_poly.entity_id
_entity_poly.type
_entity_poly.pdbx_seq_one_letter_code
_entity_poly.pdbx_strand_id
1 'polypeptide(L)'
;LTPPEMADQFRKWNKEELDSFLIQITTDIVDYKDKEGYLLERIRDSAGQKGTGKWTAVSALQYGIPVTLIGEAVFSRYLSALKDERVKASKHLAGPPANIAKVTDKLAFLNQLKYALYCAKIVSYAQGFMLMREAAKQ
;
A
#
# COMPACT_ATOMS: atom_id res chain seq x y z
N LEU A 1 16.04 2.35 -4.16
CA LEU A 1 16.19 3.61 -3.40
C LEU A 1 16.61 3.24 -2.00
N THR A 2 17.54 3.96 -1.40
CA THR A 2 17.83 3.87 0.04
C THR A 2 16.70 4.56 0.84
N PRO A 3 16.58 4.32 2.15
CA PRO A 3 15.56 4.99 2.95
C PRO A 3 15.57 6.53 2.84
N PRO A 4 16.72 7.25 2.87
CA PRO A 4 16.76 8.69 2.61
C PRO A 4 16.19 9.08 1.24
N GLU A 5 16.59 8.37 0.19
CA GLU A 5 16.09 8.67 -1.17
C GLU A 5 14.57 8.44 -1.27
N MET A 6 14.03 7.44 -0.57
CA MET A 6 12.59 7.21 -0.49
C MET A 6 11.89 8.32 0.29
N ALA A 7 12.43 8.72 1.45
CA ALA A 7 11.89 9.80 2.26
C ALA A 7 11.85 11.12 1.47
N ASP A 8 12.93 11.49 0.77
CA ASP A 8 12.97 12.69 -0.07
C ASP A 8 11.92 12.64 -1.19
N GLN A 9 11.72 11.46 -1.80
CA GLN A 9 10.71 11.29 -2.84
C GLN A 9 9.27 11.43 -2.30
N PHE A 10 8.97 10.84 -1.14
CA PHE A 10 7.68 11.03 -0.47
C PHE A 10 7.49 12.48 -0.01
N ARG A 11 8.53 13.13 0.50
CA ARG A 11 8.52 14.56 0.89
C ARG A 11 8.20 15.46 -0.30
N LYS A 12 8.72 15.13 -1.49
CA LYS A 12 8.36 15.80 -2.75
C LYS A 12 6.89 15.55 -3.09
N TRP A 13 6.45 14.30 -3.13
CA TRP A 13 5.05 13.95 -3.45
C TRP A 13 4.04 14.60 -2.50
N ASN A 14 4.40 14.78 -1.22
CA ASN A 14 3.55 15.46 -0.24
C ASN A 14 3.39 16.97 -0.47
N LYS A 15 4.12 17.56 -1.41
CA LYS A 15 3.97 18.96 -1.82
C LYS A 15 3.25 19.11 -3.17
N GLU A 16 2.81 17.98 -3.74
CA GLU A 16 2.18 17.89 -5.05
C GLU A 16 0.78 17.25 -4.90
N GLU A 17 0.28 16.53 -5.92
CA GLU A 17 -1.09 15.97 -5.94
C GLU A 17 -1.35 14.89 -4.88
N LEU A 18 -0.30 14.37 -4.25
CA LEU A 18 -0.36 13.35 -3.21
C LEU A 18 -0.32 13.92 -1.78
N ASP A 19 -0.34 15.24 -1.60
CA ASP A 19 -0.39 15.86 -0.28
C ASP A 19 -1.50 15.24 0.58
N SER A 20 -1.08 14.55 1.64
CA SER A 20 -1.97 13.90 2.58
C SER A 20 -1.23 13.45 3.82
N PHE A 21 -1.94 13.41 4.94
CA PHE A 21 -1.40 12.93 6.21
C PHE A 21 -0.69 11.56 6.11
N LEU A 22 -1.23 10.61 5.32
CA LEU A 22 -0.61 9.29 5.15
C LEU A 22 0.73 9.35 4.41
N ILE A 23 0.88 10.23 3.43
CA ILE A 23 2.16 10.41 2.71
C ILE A 23 3.17 11.13 3.61
N GLN A 24 2.72 12.09 4.41
CA GLN A 24 3.55 12.76 5.43
C GLN A 24 4.10 11.75 6.44
N ILE A 25 3.26 10.99 7.13
CA ILE A 25 3.77 10.02 8.13
C ILE A 25 4.60 8.91 7.50
N THR A 26 4.35 8.56 6.23
CA THR A 26 5.19 7.59 5.50
C THR A 26 6.60 8.14 5.33
N THR A 27 6.73 9.44 5.02
CA THR A 27 8.03 10.13 4.96
C THR A 27 8.76 10.02 6.30
N ASP A 28 8.06 10.35 7.40
CA ASP A 28 8.63 10.36 8.74
C ASP A 28 9.05 8.94 9.19
N ILE A 29 8.23 7.92 8.89
CA ILE A 29 8.51 6.52 9.22
C ILE A 29 9.72 5.98 8.45
N VAL A 30 9.81 6.29 7.15
CA VAL A 30 10.92 5.82 6.30
C VAL A 30 12.25 6.43 6.73
N ASP A 31 12.25 7.68 7.18
CA ASP A 31 13.46 8.38 7.64
C ASP A 31 13.82 8.10 9.11
N TYR A 32 12.92 7.48 9.87
CA TYR A 32 13.12 7.25 11.30
C TYR A 32 14.23 6.22 11.58
N LYS A 33 15.17 6.63 12.46
CA LYS A 33 16.25 5.78 12.99
C LYS A 33 16.17 5.67 14.50
N ASP A 34 16.42 4.48 15.01
CA ASP A 34 16.75 4.27 16.43
C ASP A 34 18.26 3.97 16.58
N LYS A 35 18.66 3.47 17.76
CA LYS A 35 20.03 3.07 18.12
C LYS A 35 20.68 2.02 17.19
N GLU A 36 19.88 1.26 16.46
CA GLU A 36 20.30 0.15 15.57
C GLU A 36 20.11 0.50 14.07
N GLY A 37 19.75 1.75 13.76
CA GLY A 37 19.57 2.25 12.39
C GLY A 37 18.10 2.41 11.99
N TYR A 38 17.80 2.30 10.70
CA TYR A 38 16.43 2.48 10.19
C TYR A 38 15.48 1.47 10.83
N LEU A 39 14.40 1.97 11.43
CA LEU A 39 13.47 1.12 12.18
C LEU A 39 12.59 0.27 11.26
N LEU A 40 12.12 0.86 10.15
CA LEU A 40 11.12 0.25 9.26
C LEU A 40 11.53 -1.16 8.78
N GLU A 41 12.80 -1.36 8.41
CA GLU A 41 13.30 -2.63 7.88
C GLU A 41 13.34 -3.76 8.93
N ARG A 42 13.25 -3.41 10.22
CA ARG A 42 13.27 -4.36 11.35
C ARG A 42 11.88 -4.63 11.93
N ILE A 43 10.83 -3.98 11.41
CA ILE A 43 9.45 -4.24 11.83
C ILE A 43 8.97 -5.55 11.20
N ARG A 44 8.36 -6.42 12.01
CA ARG A 44 7.74 -7.66 11.51
C ARG A 44 6.63 -7.34 10.51
N ASP A 45 6.75 -7.87 9.30
CA ASP A 45 5.82 -7.71 8.16
C ASP A 45 4.54 -8.56 8.31
N SER A 46 3.83 -8.36 9.43
CA SER A 46 2.57 -9.02 9.74
C SER A 46 1.56 -7.99 10.23
N ALA A 47 0.71 -7.51 9.33
CA ALA A 47 -0.22 -6.43 9.61
C ALA A 47 -1.41 -6.89 10.47
N GLY A 48 -1.66 -6.17 11.57
CA GLY A 48 -2.86 -6.34 12.38
C GLY A 48 -4.09 -5.66 11.76
N GLN A 49 -5.28 -6.02 12.25
CA GLN A 49 -6.53 -5.33 11.95
C GLN A 49 -7.55 -5.47 13.08
N LYS A 50 -8.43 -4.47 13.24
CA LYS A 50 -9.51 -4.48 14.25
C LYS A 50 -10.92 -4.75 13.67
N GLY A 51 -11.03 -5.01 12.36
CA GLY A 51 -12.27 -5.47 11.72
C GLY A 51 -12.98 -4.45 10.83
N THR A 52 -12.80 -3.14 11.00
CA THR A 52 -13.53 -2.12 10.22
C THR A 52 -13.34 -2.26 8.71
N GLY A 53 -12.11 -2.52 8.23
CA GLY A 53 -11.86 -2.78 6.81
C GLY A 53 -12.55 -4.04 6.29
N LYS A 54 -12.59 -5.12 7.10
CA LYS A 54 -13.34 -6.34 6.78
C LYS A 54 -14.83 -6.03 6.66
N TRP A 55 -15.40 -5.24 7.57
CA TRP A 55 -16.81 -4.86 7.51
C TRP A 55 -17.15 -4.10 6.23
N THR A 56 -16.32 -3.16 5.78
CA THR A 56 -16.52 -2.48 4.50
C THR A 56 -16.54 -3.45 3.32
N ALA A 57 -15.62 -4.43 3.28
CA ALA A 57 -15.59 -5.45 2.23
C ALA A 57 -16.83 -6.37 2.27
N VAL A 58 -17.30 -6.74 3.47
CA VAL A 58 -18.54 -7.52 3.63
C VAL A 58 -19.76 -6.73 3.19
N SER A 59 -19.88 -5.45 3.57
CA SER A 59 -20.98 -4.60 3.13
C SER A 59 -20.98 -4.40 1.62
N ALA A 60 -19.80 -4.27 0.99
CA ALA A 60 -19.70 -4.20 -0.46
C ALA A 60 -20.29 -5.44 -1.15
N LEU A 61 -20.01 -6.63 -0.63
CA LEU A 61 -20.57 -7.89 -1.12
C LEU A 61 -22.09 -7.96 -0.89
N GLN A 62 -22.57 -7.54 0.28
CA GLN A 62 -24.00 -7.53 0.61
C GLN A 62 -24.81 -6.60 -0.30
N TYR A 63 -24.28 -5.42 -0.61
CA TYR A 63 -24.92 -4.44 -1.48
C TYR A 63 -24.61 -4.64 -2.98
N GLY A 64 -23.81 -5.65 -3.35
CA GLY A 64 -23.45 -5.91 -4.75
C GLY A 64 -22.62 -4.81 -5.41
N ILE A 65 -21.81 -4.06 -4.64
CA ILE A 65 -20.98 -2.96 -5.15
C ILE A 65 -19.51 -3.38 -5.26
N PRO A 66 -18.83 -3.11 -6.40
CA PRO A 66 -17.46 -3.57 -6.63
C PRO A 66 -16.41 -2.69 -5.92
N VAL A 67 -16.26 -2.87 -4.60
CA VAL A 67 -15.23 -2.20 -3.80
C VAL A 67 -13.94 -3.04 -3.75
N THR A 68 -13.36 -3.26 -4.91
CA THR A 68 -12.26 -4.22 -5.10
C THR A 68 -10.98 -3.83 -4.36
N LEU A 69 -10.59 -2.55 -4.38
CA LEU A 69 -9.30 -2.13 -3.83
C LEU A 69 -9.28 -2.22 -2.30
N ILE A 70 -10.37 -1.88 -1.62
CA ILE A 70 -10.50 -2.07 -0.16
C ILE A 70 -10.51 -3.58 0.17
N GLY A 71 -11.17 -4.40 -0.65
CA GLY A 71 -11.12 -5.87 -0.53
C GLY A 71 -9.69 -6.40 -0.60
N GLU A 72 -8.92 -6.01 -1.62
CA GLU A 72 -7.51 -6.39 -1.77
C GLU A 72 -6.62 -5.86 -0.64
N ALA A 73 -6.92 -4.67 -0.10
CA ALA A 73 -6.21 -4.15 1.07
C ALA A 73 -6.45 -5.01 2.33
N VAL A 74 -7.64 -5.59 2.49
CA VAL A 74 -7.94 -6.54 3.56
C VAL A 74 -7.24 -7.88 3.32
N PHE A 75 -7.31 -8.43 2.11
CA PHE A 75 -6.65 -9.70 1.79
C PHE A 75 -5.12 -9.62 1.88
N SER A 76 -4.53 -8.48 1.50
CA SER A 76 -3.09 -8.23 1.67
C SER A 76 -2.66 -8.30 3.14
N ARG A 77 -3.49 -7.84 4.08
CA ARG A 77 -3.22 -7.99 5.52
C ARG A 77 -3.28 -9.45 5.95
N TYR A 78 -4.29 -10.21 5.50
CA TYR A 78 -4.37 -11.64 5.78
C TYR A 78 -3.16 -12.40 5.24
N LEU A 79 -2.75 -12.12 4.01
CA LEU A 79 -1.55 -12.72 3.42
C LEU A 79 -0.28 -12.38 4.21
N SER A 80 -0.16 -11.13 4.70
CA SER A 80 0.99 -10.74 5.54
C SER A 80 1.05 -11.53 6.86
N ALA A 81 -0.11 -11.87 7.45
CA ALA A 81 -0.21 -12.63 8.68
C ALA A 81 0.22 -14.09 8.52
N LEU A 82 0.14 -14.65 7.30
CA LEU A 82 0.65 -15.99 6.96
C LEU A 82 2.20 -16.00 6.84
N LYS A 83 2.91 -15.41 7.80
CA LYS A 83 4.37 -15.19 7.74
C LYS A 83 5.15 -16.50 7.59
N ASP A 84 4.85 -17.49 8.42
CA ASP A 84 5.59 -18.76 8.43
C ASP A 84 5.38 -19.53 7.12
N GLU A 85 4.15 -19.48 6.58
CA GLU A 85 3.81 -20.08 5.30
C GLU A 85 4.53 -19.36 4.14
N ARG A 86 4.57 -18.02 4.13
CA ARG A 86 5.33 -17.24 3.13
C ARG A 86 6.82 -17.56 3.17
N VAL A 87 7.42 -17.66 4.36
CA VAL A 87 8.85 -18.00 4.53
C VAL A 87 9.14 -19.43 4.08
N LYS A 88 8.21 -20.37 4.28
CA LYS A 88 8.33 -21.73 3.75
C LYS A 88 8.21 -21.73 2.22
N ALA A 89 7.20 -21.06 1.68
CA ALA A 89 6.93 -21.00 0.25
C ALA A 89 8.10 -20.36 -0.52
N SER A 90 8.75 -19.33 0.02
CA SER A 90 9.88 -18.65 -0.65
C SER A 90 11.11 -19.55 -0.84
N LYS A 91 11.20 -20.68 -0.13
CA LYS A 91 12.26 -21.68 -0.33
C LYS A 91 11.97 -22.67 -1.47
N HIS A 92 10.72 -22.73 -1.92
CA HIS A 92 10.24 -23.71 -2.91
C HIS A 92 9.77 -23.06 -4.21
N LEU A 93 9.29 -21.82 -4.15
CA LEU A 93 8.78 -21.08 -5.30
C LEU A 93 9.83 -20.07 -5.77
N ALA A 94 10.31 -20.24 -7.00
CA ALA A 94 11.19 -19.29 -7.65
C ALA A 94 10.37 -18.18 -8.32
N GLY A 95 10.74 -16.92 -8.07
CA GLY A 95 10.26 -15.80 -8.85
C GLY A 95 10.98 -15.69 -10.20
N PRO A 96 10.57 -14.74 -11.06
CA PRO A 96 11.40 -14.35 -12.20
C PRO A 96 12.81 -13.99 -11.73
N PRO A 97 13.85 -14.18 -12.57
CA PRO A 97 15.22 -13.86 -12.21
C PRO A 97 15.31 -12.45 -11.62
N ALA A 98 16.10 -12.29 -10.56
CA ALA A 98 16.31 -11.00 -9.88
C ALA A 98 17.06 -9.96 -10.75
N ASN A 99 17.12 -10.19 -12.05
CA ASN A 99 17.49 -9.26 -13.12
C ASN A 99 16.36 -8.22 -13.19
N ILE A 100 16.29 -7.37 -12.16
CA ILE A 100 15.36 -6.25 -12.06
C ILE A 100 15.44 -5.51 -13.39
N ALA A 101 14.29 -5.30 -14.03
CA ALA A 101 14.18 -4.46 -15.22
C ALA A 101 14.98 -3.17 -14.94
N LYS A 102 16.04 -2.94 -15.72
CA LYS A 102 16.96 -1.85 -15.47
C LYS A 102 16.17 -0.56 -15.67
N VAL A 103 15.90 0.16 -14.59
CA VAL A 103 15.24 1.46 -14.66
C VAL A 103 16.22 2.43 -15.32
N THR A 104 16.07 2.63 -16.62
CA THR A 104 16.94 3.49 -17.44
C THR A 104 16.74 4.96 -17.14
N ASP A 105 15.50 5.37 -16.89
CA ASP A 105 15.14 6.71 -16.44
C ASP A 105 14.41 6.65 -15.09
N LYS A 106 15.20 6.90 -14.02
CA LYS A 106 14.72 6.91 -12.64
C LYS A 106 13.65 7.99 -12.43
N LEU A 107 13.80 9.17 -13.03
CA LEU A 107 12.89 10.28 -12.81
C LEU A 107 11.54 10.01 -13.48
N ALA A 108 11.56 9.56 -14.73
CA ALA A 108 10.35 9.18 -15.44
C ALA A 108 9.61 8.04 -14.71
N PHE A 109 10.34 7.02 -14.25
CA PHE A 109 9.76 5.91 -13.52
C PHE A 109 9.12 6.33 -12.20
N LEU A 110 9.77 7.19 -11.42
CA LEU A 110 9.20 7.71 -10.17
C LEU A 110 7.97 8.59 -10.45
N ASN A 111 7.94 9.35 -11.53
CA ASN A 111 6.77 10.13 -11.92
C ASN A 111 5.60 9.23 -12.35
N GLN A 112 5.87 8.15 -13.09
CA GLN A 112 4.88 7.14 -13.43
C GLN A 112 4.31 6.47 -12.16
N LEU A 113 5.17 6.13 -11.20
CA LEU A 113 4.75 5.54 -9.93
C LEU A 113 3.88 6.51 -9.11
N LYS A 114 4.21 7.81 -9.10
CA LYS A 114 3.39 8.87 -8.49
C LYS A 114 1.98 8.86 -9.06
N TYR A 115 1.85 8.90 -10.39
CA TYR A 115 0.54 8.94 -11.03
C TYR A 115 -0.22 7.63 -10.94
N ALA A 116 0.47 6.49 -10.92
CA ALA A 116 -0.15 5.20 -10.64
C ALA A 116 -0.77 5.17 -9.23
N LEU A 117 -0.04 5.63 -8.21
CA LEU A 117 -0.55 5.74 -6.84
C LEU A 117 -1.73 6.72 -6.75
N TYR A 118 -1.61 7.89 -7.40
CA TYR A 118 -2.67 8.89 -7.42
C TYR A 118 -3.95 8.37 -8.09
N CYS A 119 -3.82 7.69 -9.23
CA CYS A 119 -4.93 7.03 -9.92
C CYS A 119 -5.57 5.94 -9.04
N ALA A 120 -4.77 5.07 -8.41
CA ALA A 120 -5.27 4.04 -7.51
C ALA A 120 -6.06 4.64 -6.33
N LYS A 121 -5.60 5.77 -5.78
CA LYS A 121 -6.32 6.53 -4.75
C LYS A 121 -7.68 7.01 -5.28
N ILE A 122 -7.72 7.65 -6.44
CA ILE A 122 -8.99 8.11 -7.05
C ILE A 122 -9.98 6.95 -7.23
N VAL A 123 -9.52 5.82 -7.78
CA VAL A 123 -10.35 4.62 -7.96
C VAL A 123 -10.88 4.10 -6.63
N SER A 124 -10.02 3.99 -5.60
CA SER A 124 -10.44 3.53 -4.27
C SER A 124 -11.51 4.43 -3.65
N TYR A 125 -11.37 5.76 -3.77
CA TYR A 125 -12.35 6.70 -3.24
C TYR A 125 -13.66 6.61 -4.02
N ALA A 126 -13.60 6.53 -5.36
CA ALA A 126 -14.79 6.36 -6.19
C ALA A 126 -15.58 5.11 -5.79
N GLN A 127 -14.90 3.97 -5.56
CA GLN A 127 -15.51 2.74 -5.07
C GLN A 127 -16.19 2.93 -3.70
N GLY A 128 -15.53 3.62 -2.77
CA GLY A 128 -16.10 3.93 -1.45
C GLY A 128 -17.36 4.81 -1.54
N PHE A 129 -17.35 5.84 -2.38
CA PHE A 129 -18.52 6.69 -2.61
C PHE A 129 -19.66 5.95 -3.32
N MET A 130 -19.35 5.04 -4.26
CA MET A 130 -20.36 4.17 -4.87
C MET A 130 -21.05 3.30 -3.82
N LEU A 131 -20.30 2.74 -2.87
CA LEU A 131 -20.85 1.94 -1.79
C LEU A 131 -21.76 2.78 -0.88
N MET A 132 -21.29 3.96 -0.45
CA MET A 132 -22.10 4.85 0.39
C MET A 132 -23.38 5.31 -0.32
N ARG A 133 -23.31 5.60 -1.62
CA ARG A 133 -24.47 5.96 -2.44
C ARG A 133 -25.49 4.84 -2.51
N GLU A 134 -25.05 3.58 -2.64
CA GLU A 134 -25.97 2.45 -2.65
C GLU A 134 -26.57 2.17 -1.27
N ALA A 135 -25.75 2.22 -0.22
CA ALA A 135 -26.21 2.05 1.15
C ALA A 135 -27.24 3.11 1.56
N ALA A 136 -27.14 4.34 1.05
CA ALA A 136 -28.09 5.42 1.34
C ALA A 136 -29.48 5.25 0.69
N LYS A 137 -29.65 4.31 -0.25
CA LYS A 137 -30.97 3.97 -0.83
C LYS A 137 -31.75 2.93 -0.04
N GLN A 138 -31.06 2.21 0.85
CA GLN A 138 -31.62 1.19 1.72
C GLN A 138 -32.16 1.85 3.00
#